data_AF-A0A935Y7S5-F1
#
_entry.id   AF-A0A935Y7S5-F1
#
_cell.length_a   1.000
_cell.length_b   1.000
_cell.length_c   1.000
_cell.angle_alpha   90.00
_cell.angle_beta   90.00
_cell.angle_gamma   90.00
#
_symmetry.space_group_name_H-M   'P 1'
#
loop_
_entity.id
_entity.type
_entity.pdbx_description
1 polymer ?
#
loop_
_entity_poly.entity_id
_entity_poly.type
_entity_poly.pdbx_seq_one_letter_code
_entity_poly.pdbx_strand_id
1 'polypeptide(L)'
;MSPKTQSLNYSWTLPSGQLVSGDTLALIKTTSAGRFILTVSNIDNYCQDTMSFDVRDIRSIPMVDAGPDRVLTCKDNTVNLSGIVGPSNSITFDWRDSSGNSILPSNQLQPDVNVKGWYYLKVLDTSNHCESIDSVYVDENRKVPRSLITANDTVFACNDNSLVLDGAGSDSGPGILMSWSTVDGSILSGQTTMKLTIGSHGHIHAYGEGYN
;
A
#
# COMPACT_ATOMS: atom_id res chain seq x y z
N MET A 1 -2.33 -72.95 4.80
CA MET A 1 -1.85 -71.69 5.41
C MET A 1 -2.19 -70.57 4.45
N SER A 2 -3.13 -69.70 4.80
CA SER A 2 -3.43 -68.51 3.99
C SER A 2 -2.25 -67.53 4.11
N PRO A 3 -1.86 -66.79 3.06
CA PRO A 3 -0.86 -65.74 3.19
C PRO A 3 -1.43 -64.69 4.14
N LYS A 4 -0.79 -64.47 5.29
CA LYS A 4 -1.09 -63.30 6.11
C LYS A 4 -0.80 -62.08 5.24
N THR A 5 -1.80 -61.22 5.04
CA THR A 5 -1.58 -59.86 4.53
C THR A 5 -0.67 -59.16 5.53
N GLN A 6 0.54 -58.85 5.09
CA GLN A 6 1.55 -58.21 5.93
C GLN A 6 1.07 -56.80 6.29
N SER A 7 1.05 -56.48 7.58
CA SER A 7 0.62 -55.16 8.03
C SER A 7 1.82 -54.21 8.03
N LEU A 8 1.69 -53.09 7.31
CA LEU A 8 2.77 -52.13 7.11
C LEU A 8 2.37 -50.76 7.69
N ASN A 9 3.36 -50.05 8.23
CA ASN A 9 3.25 -48.66 8.63
C ASN A 9 4.27 -47.83 7.84
N TYR A 10 3.86 -46.68 7.35
CA TYR A 10 4.69 -45.78 6.55
C TYR A 10 5.02 -44.53 7.36
N SER A 11 6.25 -44.06 7.28
CA SER A 11 6.67 -42.79 7.88
C SER A 11 7.51 -41.98 6.91
N TRP A 12 7.15 -40.72 6.73
CA TRP A 12 7.84 -39.78 5.86
C TRP A 12 8.51 -38.69 6.69
N THR A 13 9.80 -38.48 6.47
CA THR A 13 10.49 -37.26 6.87
C THR A 13 10.45 -36.29 5.69
N LEU A 14 9.79 -35.14 5.89
CA LEU A 14 9.69 -34.06 4.91
C LEU A 14 10.98 -33.24 4.87
N PRO A 15 11.22 -32.42 3.84
CA PRO A 15 12.39 -31.54 3.75
C PRO A 15 12.56 -30.58 4.93
N SER A 16 11.45 -30.20 5.59
CA SER A 16 11.45 -29.38 6.81
C SER A 16 11.96 -30.12 8.06
N GLY A 17 12.18 -31.42 7.97
CA GLY A 17 12.45 -32.32 9.10
C GLY A 17 11.18 -32.81 9.81
N GLN A 18 9.99 -32.37 9.40
CA GLN A 18 8.73 -32.86 9.95
C GLN A 18 8.53 -34.35 9.61
N LEU A 19 8.12 -35.13 10.61
CA LEU A 19 7.75 -36.53 10.44
C LEU A 19 6.23 -36.67 10.32
N VAL A 20 5.76 -37.49 9.38
CA VAL A 20 4.35 -37.88 9.25
C VAL A 20 4.28 -39.40 9.15
N SER A 21 3.44 -40.06 9.95
CA SER A 21 3.39 -41.53 10.02
C SER A 21 1.97 -42.08 10.06
N GLY A 22 1.73 -43.22 9.40
CA GLY A 22 0.45 -43.92 9.38
C GLY A 22 0.44 -45.08 8.37
N ASP A 23 -0.48 -46.02 8.58
CA ASP A 23 -0.72 -47.20 7.72
C ASP A 23 -1.29 -46.84 6.35
N THR A 24 -1.96 -45.69 6.23
CA THR A 24 -2.51 -45.14 4.98
C THR A 24 -1.54 -44.23 4.21
N LEU A 25 -0.35 -43.94 4.76
CA LEU A 25 0.60 -42.99 4.19
C LEU A 25 1.57 -43.62 3.18
N ALA A 26 1.14 -44.63 2.44
CA ALA A 26 1.89 -45.15 1.30
C ALA A 26 2.10 -44.08 0.20
N LEU A 27 1.23 -43.06 0.17
CA LEU A 27 1.31 -41.91 -0.72
C LEU A 27 1.22 -40.61 0.08
N ILE A 28 2.06 -39.63 -0.25
CA ILE A 28 1.96 -38.25 0.26
C ILE A 28 1.84 -37.26 -0.92
N LYS A 29 1.18 -36.13 -0.68
CA LYS A 29 1.17 -34.98 -1.60
C LYS A 29 1.95 -33.84 -0.94
N THR A 30 2.79 -33.18 -1.72
CA THR A 30 3.65 -32.10 -1.24
C THR A 30 3.85 -31.04 -2.32
N THR A 31 4.07 -29.81 -1.90
CA THR A 31 4.47 -28.67 -2.74
C THR A 31 5.91 -28.24 -2.47
N SER A 32 6.59 -28.89 -1.53
CA SER A 32 7.94 -28.57 -1.11
C SER A 32 8.97 -29.37 -1.90
N ALA A 33 9.98 -28.68 -2.40
CA ALA A 33 11.20 -29.32 -2.89
C ALA A 33 12.11 -29.70 -1.71
N GLY A 34 13.08 -30.57 -1.97
CA GLY A 34 14.06 -31.06 -1.01
C GLY A 34 14.05 -32.57 -0.86
N ARG A 35 14.77 -33.06 0.14
CA ARG A 35 14.93 -34.49 0.42
C ARG A 35 13.76 -35.04 1.23
N PHE A 36 13.14 -36.08 0.72
CA PHE A 36 12.14 -36.88 1.42
C PHE A 36 12.76 -38.22 1.82
N ILE A 37 12.45 -38.69 3.02
CA ILE A 37 12.89 -40.01 3.49
C ILE A 37 11.65 -40.82 3.85
N LEU A 38 11.42 -41.92 3.14
CA LEU A 38 10.38 -42.89 3.45
C LEU A 38 10.99 -44.00 4.32
N THR A 39 10.35 -44.29 5.45
CA THR A 39 10.58 -45.47 6.27
C THR A 39 9.35 -46.36 6.21
N VAL A 40 9.53 -47.62 5.80
CA VAL A 40 8.46 -48.63 5.81
C VAL A 40 8.75 -49.59 6.96
N SER A 41 7.78 -49.76 7.86
CA SER A 41 7.88 -50.68 9.00
C SER A 41 6.88 -51.81 8.85
N ASN A 42 7.34 -53.04 8.98
CA ASN A 42 6.45 -54.18 9.14
C ASN A 42 6.04 -54.29 10.61
N ILE A 43 4.75 -54.18 10.91
CA ILE A 43 4.29 -54.18 12.31
C ILE A 43 4.21 -55.59 12.91
N ASP A 44 4.23 -56.63 12.09
CA ASP A 44 4.18 -58.03 12.54
C ASP A 44 5.55 -58.51 13.05
N ASN A 45 6.65 -57.97 12.51
CA ASN A 45 8.02 -58.40 12.86
C ASN A 45 8.98 -57.25 13.20
N TYR A 46 8.52 -56.01 13.17
CA TYR A 46 9.27 -54.78 13.47
C TYR A 46 10.50 -54.50 12.59
N CYS A 47 10.65 -55.21 11.46
CA CYS A 47 11.68 -54.88 10.48
C CYS A 47 11.33 -53.55 9.77
N GLN A 48 12.36 -52.75 9.50
CA GLN A 48 12.23 -51.47 8.79
C GLN A 48 13.17 -51.41 7.59
N ASP A 49 12.75 -50.67 6.57
CA ASP A 49 13.58 -50.26 5.44
C ASP A 49 13.38 -48.77 5.16
N THR A 50 14.41 -48.12 4.61
CA THR A 50 14.41 -46.67 4.38
C THR A 50 14.92 -46.33 2.99
N MET A 51 14.26 -45.37 2.33
CA MET A 51 14.66 -44.85 1.02
C MET A 51 14.57 -43.32 1.02
N SER A 52 15.51 -42.66 0.34
CA SER A 52 15.47 -41.21 0.15
C SER A 52 15.25 -40.81 -1.30
N PHE A 53 14.50 -39.73 -1.52
CA PHE A 53 14.28 -39.13 -2.84
C PHE A 53 14.44 -37.61 -2.77
N ASP A 54 15.11 -37.02 -3.77
CA ASP A 54 15.34 -35.58 -3.86
C ASP A 54 14.40 -34.95 -4.90
N VAL A 55 13.50 -34.08 -4.43
CA VAL A 55 12.67 -33.23 -5.29
C VAL A 55 13.42 -31.93 -5.56
N ARG A 56 13.67 -31.57 -6.82
CA ARG A 56 14.28 -30.29 -7.20
C ARG A 56 13.21 -29.26 -7.52
N ASP A 57 13.38 -28.03 -7.03
CA ASP A 57 12.59 -26.90 -7.50
C ASP A 57 13.27 -26.29 -8.72
N ILE A 58 12.58 -26.33 -9.86
CA ILE A 58 13.04 -25.72 -11.11
C ILE A 58 12.12 -24.59 -11.57
N ARG A 59 11.21 -24.14 -10.69
CA ARG A 59 10.30 -23.04 -11.00
C ARG A 59 11.08 -21.76 -11.23
N SER A 60 10.77 -21.07 -12.33
CA SER A 60 11.27 -19.73 -12.62
C SER A 60 10.17 -18.75 -12.29
N ILE A 61 10.30 -18.05 -11.16
CA ILE A 61 9.31 -17.08 -10.71
C ILE A 61 9.51 -15.76 -11.47
N PRO A 62 8.44 -15.13 -12.00
CA PRO A 62 8.57 -13.84 -12.66
C PRO A 62 9.01 -12.75 -11.66
N MET A 63 9.89 -11.85 -12.10
CA MET A 63 10.24 -10.64 -11.38
C MET A 63 9.07 -9.66 -11.41
N VAL A 64 8.75 -9.09 -10.26
CA VAL A 64 7.74 -8.05 -10.08
C VAL A 64 8.24 -7.01 -9.09
N ASP A 65 8.02 -5.74 -9.40
CA ASP A 65 8.28 -4.59 -8.55
C ASP A 65 7.11 -3.62 -8.77
N ALA A 66 6.37 -3.28 -7.71
CA ALA A 66 5.22 -2.39 -7.72
C ALA A 66 5.62 -0.89 -7.76
N GLY A 67 6.92 -0.61 -7.60
CA GLY A 67 7.49 0.72 -7.53
C GLY A 67 7.47 1.30 -6.11
N PRO A 68 8.05 2.51 -5.92
CA PRO A 68 8.10 3.14 -4.60
C PRO A 68 6.73 3.65 -4.16
N ASP A 69 6.57 3.88 -2.86
CA ASP A 69 5.38 4.51 -2.29
C ASP A 69 5.07 5.89 -2.90
N ARG A 70 3.80 6.30 -2.79
CA ARG A 70 3.29 7.58 -3.31
C ARG A 70 2.49 8.31 -2.25
N VAL A 71 2.33 9.62 -2.44
CA VAL A 71 1.54 10.47 -1.54
C VAL A 71 0.61 11.33 -2.37
N LEU A 72 -0.68 11.27 -2.06
CA LEU A 72 -1.69 12.20 -2.57
C LEU A 72 -1.61 13.50 -1.77
N THR A 73 -1.56 14.64 -2.47
CA THR A 73 -1.54 15.97 -1.82
C THR A 73 -2.80 16.77 -2.18
N CYS A 74 -2.92 17.99 -1.67
CA CYS A 74 -3.98 18.90 -2.10
C CYS A 74 -3.80 19.36 -3.56
N LYS A 75 -2.55 19.34 -4.06
CA LYS A 75 -2.21 19.68 -5.44
C LYS A 75 -2.38 18.47 -6.36
N ASP A 76 -1.89 17.32 -5.94
CA ASP A 76 -1.88 16.08 -6.72
C ASP A 76 -2.98 15.14 -6.21
N ASN A 77 -4.17 15.28 -6.81
CA ASN A 77 -5.33 14.43 -6.49
C ASN A 77 -5.26 13.03 -7.09
N THR A 78 -4.25 12.76 -7.92
CA THR A 78 -3.99 11.48 -8.57
C THR A 78 -2.48 11.23 -8.56
N VAL A 79 -2.07 9.99 -8.32
CA VAL A 79 -0.67 9.55 -8.46
C VAL A 79 -0.58 8.41 -9.45
N ASN A 80 0.51 8.40 -10.23
CA ASN A 80 0.81 7.32 -11.15
C ASN A 80 1.68 6.26 -10.44
N LEU A 81 1.18 5.02 -10.37
CA LEU A 81 1.97 3.86 -9.96
C LEU A 81 2.86 3.44 -11.13
N SER A 82 3.97 2.76 -10.87
CA SER A 82 4.88 2.34 -11.96
C SER A 82 5.46 0.98 -11.65
N GLY A 83 4.82 -0.05 -12.20
CA GLY A 83 5.25 -1.43 -12.07
C GLY A 83 6.36 -1.81 -13.05
N ILE A 84 7.32 -2.60 -12.59
CA ILE A 84 8.36 -3.22 -13.40
C ILE A 84 8.18 -4.75 -13.32
N VAL A 85 8.22 -5.40 -14.47
CA VAL A 85 8.04 -6.85 -14.59
C VAL A 85 9.10 -7.45 -15.52
N GLY A 86 9.49 -8.70 -15.29
CA GLY A 86 10.38 -9.40 -16.23
C GLY A 86 10.75 -10.82 -15.81
N PRO A 87 11.61 -11.50 -16.61
CA PRO A 87 11.52 -11.60 -18.05
C PRO A 87 10.67 -12.82 -18.43
N SER A 88 9.57 -12.60 -19.14
CA SER A 88 8.96 -13.63 -19.97
C SER A 88 8.13 -12.94 -21.05
N ASN A 89 8.24 -13.41 -22.29
CA ASN A 89 7.41 -12.95 -23.41
C ASN A 89 5.94 -13.38 -23.24
N SER A 90 5.64 -14.12 -22.18
CA SER A 90 4.37 -14.78 -21.89
C SER A 90 3.90 -14.47 -20.48
N ILE A 91 4.11 -13.23 -20.01
CA ILE A 91 3.56 -12.76 -18.73
C ILE A 91 2.20 -12.08 -18.92
N THR A 92 1.34 -12.27 -17.93
CA THR A 92 0.14 -11.45 -17.71
C THR A 92 0.27 -10.77 -16.36
N PHE A 93 -0.27 -9.56 -16.22
CA PHE A 93 -0.23 -8.82 -14.97
C PHE A 93 -1.56 -8.15 -14.67
N ASP A 94 -1.84 -7.97 -13.39
CA ASP A 94 -3.09 -7.42 -12.86
C ASP A 94 -2.78 -6.57 -11.63
N TRP A 95 -3.30 -5.34 -11.64
CA TRP A 95 -3.22 -4.44 -10.51
C TRP A 95 -4.51 -4.50 -9.71
N ARG A 96 -4.42 -4.63 -8.39
CA ARG A 96 -5.58 -4.69 -7.48
C ARG A 96 -5.45 -3.74 -6.31
N ASP A 97 -6.59 -3.25 -5.83
CA ASP A 97 -6.69 -2.56 -4.54
C ASP A 97 -6.66 -3.55 -3.37
N SER A 98 -6.64 -3.03 -2.14
CA SER A 98 -6.69 -3.84 -0.91
C SER A 98 -7.97 -4.64 -0.72
N SER A 99 -9.03 -4.34 -1.45
CA SER A 99 -10.29 -5.09 -1.46
C SER A 99 -10.30 -6.19 -2.52
N GLY A 100 -9.23 -6.31 -3.31
CA GLY A 100 -9.09 -7.28 -4.40
C GLY A 100 -9.79 -6.87 -5.69
N ASN A 101 -10.30 -5.63 -5.80
CA ASN A 101 -10.88 -5.11 -7.02
C ASN A 101 -9.77 -4.75 -8.01
N SER A 102 -9.97 -5.06 -9.30
CA SER A 102 -9.05 -4.62 -10.34
C SER A 102 -9.17 -3.12 -10.54
N ILE A 103 -8.05 -2.41 -10.53
CA ILE A 103 -8.02 -0.94 -10.59
C ILE A 103 -7.99 -0.39 -12.02
N LEU A 104 -7.82 -1.24 -13.04
CA LEU A 104 -7.84 -0.86 -14.46
C LEU A 104 -8.21 -2.06 -15.37
N PRO A 105 -8.58 -1.83 -16.65
CA PRO A 105 -8.52 -2.89 -17.65
C PRO A 105 -7.08 -3.42 -17.75
N SER A 106 -6.94 -4.74 -17.72
CA SER A 106 -5.66 -5.44 -17.78
C SER A 106 -4.75 -4.88 -18.89
N ASN A 107 -3.44 -4.80 -18.62
CA ASN A 107 -2.34 -4.41 -19.54
C ASN A 107 -1.72 -3.02 -19.39
N GLN A 108 -2.02 -2.25 -18.34
CA GLN A 108 -1.24 -1.03 -18.02
C GLN A 108 -0.38 -1.24 -16.76
N LEU A 109 0.94 -1.11 -16.90
CA LEU A 109 1.88 -1.15 -15.76
C LEU A 109 1.89 0.15 -14.95
N GLN A 110 1.27 1.21 -15.48
CA GLN A 110 1.30 2.55 -14.90
C GLN A 110 -0.11 3.09 -14.62
N PRO A 111 -0.89 2.47 -13.72
CA PRO A 111 -2.21 2.97 -13.36
C PRO A 111 -2.16 4.28 -12.59
N ASP A 112 -3.14 5.16 -12.84
CA ASP A 112 -3.41 6.32 -11.99
C ASP A 112 -4.40 5.96 -10.89
N VAL A 113 -4.11 6.38 -9.66
CA VAL A 113 -4.94 6.12 -8.48
C VAL A 113 -5.13 7.39 -7.65
N ASN A 114 -6.28 7.52 -7.01
CA ASN A 114 -6.70 8.71 -6.27
C ASN A 114 -7.23 8.41 -4.85
N VAL A 115 -7.09 7.16 -4.41
CA VAL A 115 -7.50 6.71 -3.09
C VAL A 115 -6.25 6.23 -2.35
N LYS A 116 -6.16 6.55 -1.07
CA LYS A 116 -5.09 6.02 -0.23
C LYS A 116 -5.29 4.53 0.06
N GLY A 117 -4.20 3.80 0.18
CA GLY A 117 -4.23 2.40 0.51
C GLY A 117 -3.12 1.59 -0.16
N TRP A 118 -3.18 0.28 0.06
CA TRP A 118 -2.29 -0.67 -0.58
C TRP A 118 -2.80 -1.03 -1.97
N TYR A 119 -1.87 -1.07 -2.92
CA TYR A 119 -2.09 -1.57 -4.27
C TYR A 119 -1.12 -2.71 -4.55
N TYR A 120 -1.59 -3.73 -5.24
CA TYR A 120 -0.86 -4.98 -5.46
C TYR A 120 -0.73 -5.25 -6.95
N LEU A 121 0.51 -5.42 -7.41
CA LEU A 121 0.83 -5.87 -8.76
C LEU A 121 1.07 -7.37 -8.73
N LYS A 122 0.15 -8.13 -9.33
CA LYS A 122 0.28 -9.58 -9.51
C LYS A 122 0.79 -9.86 -10.93
N VAL A 123 1.78 -10.74 -11.05
CA VAL A 123 2.33 -11.21 -12.34
C VAL A 123 2.23 -12.73 -12.40
N LEU A 124 1.76 -13.24 -13.53
CA LEU A 124 1.67 -14.67 -13.85
C LEU A 124 2.49 -14.93 -15.12
N ASP A 125 3.44 -15.86 -15.06
CA ASP A 125 4.11 -16.41 -16.23
C ASP A 125 3.26 -17.55 -16.80
N THR A 126 2.63 -17.31 -17.95
CA THR A 126 1.72 -18.27 -18.59
C THR A 126 2.45 -19.50 -19.18
N SER A 127 3.78 -19.46 -19.30
CA SER A 127 4.56 -20.59 -19.80
C SER A 127 4.75 -21.70 -18.75
N ASN A 128 4.88 -21.32 -17.47
CA ASN A 128 5.19 -22.23 -16.36
C ASN A 128 4.21 -22.13 -15.18
N HIS A 129 3.22 -21.25 -15.28
CA HIS A 129 2.16 -20.99 -14.29
C HIS A 129 2.67 -20.50 -12.93
N CYS A 130 3.90 -19.97 -12.86
CA CYS A 130 4.43 -19.35 -11.65
C CYS A 130 3.91 -17.92 -11.50
N GLU A 131 3.61 -17.54 -10.27
CA GLU A 131 3.08 -16.23 -9.93
C GLU A 131 4.00 -15.50 -8.95
N SER A 132 4.03 -14.18 -9.05
CA SER A 132 4.65 -13.28 -8.09
C SER A 132 3.73 -12.09 -7.82
N ILE A 133 3.89 -11.49 -6.65
CA ILE A 133 3.12 -10.31 -6.23
C ILE A 133 4.05 -9.35 -5.52
N ASP A 134 3.90 -8.07 -5.79
CA ASP A 134 4.49 -6.99 -5.02
C ASP A 134 3.46 -5.89 -4.73
N SER A 135 3.75 -5.02 -3.78
CA SER A 135 2.82 -4.01 -3.29
C SER A 135 3.45 -2.65 -3.11
N VAL A 136 2.65 -1.61 -3.34
CA VAL A 136 3.01 -0.21 -3.12
C VAL A 136 1.96 0.46 -2.24
N TYR A 137 2.39 1.35 -1.34
CA TYR A 137 1.49 2.14 -0.51
C TYR A 137 1.26 3.53 -1.10
N VAL A 138 0.00 3.93 -1.16
CA VAL A 138 -0.41 5.30 -1.44
C VAL A 138 -0.89 5.93 -0.15
N ASP A 139 -0.11 6.87 0.38
CA ASP A 139 -0.49 7.69 1.52
C ASP A 139 -1.25 8.95 1.08
N GLU A 140 -1.81 9.69 2.04
CA GLU A 140 -2.55 10.92 1.81
C GLU A 140 -2.13 12.01 2.79
N ASN A 141 -1.62 13.11 2.27
CA ASN A 141 -1.33 14.32 3.03
C ASN A 141 -2.10 15.52 2.46
N ARG A 142 -3.33 15.71 2.95
CA ARG A 142 -4.23 16.80 2.55
C ARG A 142 -4.43 17.85 3.65
N LYS A 143 -3.39 18.12 4.44
CA LYS A 143 -3.46 19.13 5.50
C LYS A 143 -3.43 20.52 4.89
N VAL A 144 -4.52 21.26 5.08
CA VAL A 144 -4.59 22.69 4.73
C VAL A 144 -4.03 23.56 5.85
N PRO A 145 -3.40 24.71 5.54
CA PRO A 145 -3.02 25.68 6.57
C PRO A 145 -4.25 26.20 7.31
N ARG A 146 -4.16 26.32 8.63
CA ARG A 146 -5.21 26.94 9.45
C ARG A 146 -5.12 28.46 9.37
N SER A 147 -6.21 29.13 9.03
CA SER A 147 -6.35 30.57 9.19
C SER A 147 -7.02 30.91 10.54
N LEU A 148 -6.48 31.90 11.24
CA LEU A 148 -7.04 32.43 12.48
C LEU A 148 -6.77 33.93 12.59
N ILE A 149 -7.85 34.68 12.80
CA ILE A 149 -7.82 36.10 13.17
C ILE A 149 -7.89 36.16 14.70
N THR A 150 -6.92 36.80 15.35
CA THR A 150 -6.84 36.88 16.81
C THR A 150 -7.64 38.04 17.40
N ALA A 151 -8.14 38.94 16.55
CA ALA A 151 -9.11 39.96 16.97
C ALA A 151 -10.48 39.29 17.20
N ASN A 152 -11.09 39.54 18.37
CA ASN A 152 -12.51 39.25 18.57
C ASN A 152 -13.34 40.11 17.61
N ASP A 153 -14.59 39.72 17.33
CA ASP A 153 -15.52 40.56 16.59
C ASP A 153 -15.56 41.98 17.18
N THR A 154 -14.98 42.95 16.46
CA THR A 154 -14.88 44.35 16.89
C THR A 154 -15.84 45.21 16.11
N VAL A 155 -16.43 46.20 16.78
CA VAL A 155 -17.22 47.25 16.12
C VAL A 155 -16.28 48.28 15.52
N PHE A 156 -16.41 48.55 14.21
CA PHE A 156 -15.80 49.71 13.57
C PHE A 156 -16.73 50.92 13.80
N ALA A 157 -16.40 51.76 14.77
CA ALA A 157 -17.23 52.88 15.20
C ALA A 157 -17.18 54.05 14.20
N CYS A 158 -18.16 54.97 14.27
CA CYS A 158 -18.25 56.13 13.35
C CYS A 158 -17.03 57.07 13.40
N ASN A 159 -16.23 57.01 14.46
CA ASN A 159 -15.04 57.84 14.64
C ASN A 159 -13.74 57.07 14.33
N ASP A 160 -13.83 55.78 13.97
CA ASP A 160 -12.68 54.99 13.58
C ASP A 160 -12.34 55.29 12.13
N ASN A 161 -11.07 55.64 11.87
CA ASN A 161 -10.56 55.82 10.52
C ASN A 161 -9.88 54.55 10.00
N SER A 162 -9.46 53.66 10.90
CA SER A 162 -8.88 52.38 10.57
C SER A 162 -8.96 51.38 11.71
N LEU A 163 -8.92 50.10 11.36
CA LEU A 163 -8.83 48.99 12.31
C LEU A 163 -7.73 48.04 11.84
N VAL A 164 -6.95 47.50 12.79
CA VAL A 164 -5.93 46.49 12.51
C VAL A 164 -6.44 45.12 12.93
N LEU A 165 -6.48 44.20 11.98
CA LEU A 165 -6.74 42.78 12.22
C LEU A 165 -5.41 42.03 12.24
N ASP A 166 -5.26 41.15 13.23
CA ASP A 166 -4.04 40.38 13.43
C ASP A 166 -4.31 38.90 13.09
N GLY A 167 -3.58 38.40 12.10
CA GLY A 167 -3.60 37.02 11.62
C GLY A 167 -2.48 36.16 12.20
N ALA A 168 -1.72 36.64 13.19
CA ALA A 168 -0.59 35.93 13.79
C ALA A 168 -0.97 34.57 14.41
N GLY A 169 -2.26 34.33 14.64
CA GLY A 169 -2.78 33.03 15.06
C GLY A 169 -2.84 31.98 13.94
N SER A 170 -2.64 32.36 12.68
CA SER A 170 -2.64 31.46 11.52
C SER A 170 -1.35 30.65 11.44
N ASP A 171 -1.42 29.50 10.77
CA ASP A 171 -0.21 28.71 10.49
C ASP A 171 0.76 29.51 9.59
N SER A 172 2.05 29.36 9.84
CA SER A 172 3.11 30.03 9.08
C SER A 172 4.30 29.09 8.82
N GLY A 173 5.04 29.34 7.75
CA GLY A 173 6.18 28.51 7.37
C GLY A 173 6.50 28.59 5.87
N PRO A 174 7.55 27.89 5.42
CA PRO A 174 7.90 27.82 3.99
C PRO A 174 6.71 27.32 3.15
N GLY A 175 6.38 28.04 2.07
CA GLY A 175 5.32 27.64 1.14
C GLY A 175 3.88 27.97 1.59
N ILE A 176 3.70 28.63 2.74
CA ILE A 176 2.39 29.14 3.17
C ILE A 176 2.30 30.64 2.84
N LEU A 177 1.34 31.02 2.00
CA LEU A 177 1.01 32.42 1.71
C LEU A 177 -0.24 32.84 2.46
N MET A 178 -0.17 34.01 3.08
CA MET A 178 -1.32 34.65 3.69
C MET A 178 -1.90 35.68 2.75
N SER A 179 -3.22 35.71 2.66
CA SER A 179 -3.95 36.74 1.96
C SER A 179 -5.23 37.10 2.71
N TRP A 180 -5.56 38.38 2.64
CA TRP A 180 -6.79 38.94 3.15
C TRP A 180 -7.68 39.40 2.00
N SER A 181 -8.98 39.17 2.14
CA SER A 181 -9.98 39.73 1.23
C SER A 181 -11.18 40.28 2.01
N THR A 182 -11.93 41.15 1.36
CA THR A 182 -13.17 41.71 1.90
C THR A 182 -14.23 41.77 0.82
N VAL A 183 -15.49 41.54 1.21
CA VAL A 183 -16.63 41.57 0.29
C VAL A 183 -17.17 42.99 0.10
N ASP A 184 -17.20 43.77 1.17
CA ASP A 184 -17.89 45.06 1.29
C ASP A 184 -17.06 46.11 2.08
N GLY A 185 -15.86 45.76 2.51
CA GLY A 185 -14.92 46.65 3.19
C GLY A 185 -13.82 47.22 2.29
N SER A 186 -12.87 47.91 2.91
CA SER A 186 -11.70 48.47 2.24
C SER A 186 -10.42 48.04 2.94
N ILE A 187 -9.47 47.51 2.18
CA ILE A 187 -8.12 47.19 2.67
C ILE A 187 -7.22 48.39 2.41
N LEU A 188 -6.66 48.97 3.47
CA LEU A 188 -5.73 50.09 3.39
C LEU A 188 -4.29 49.61 3.22
N SER A 189 -3.90 48.54 3.92
CA SER A 189 -2.56 47.96 3.82
C SER A 189 -2.49 46.55 4.42
N GLY A 190 -1.40 45.84 4.15
CA GLY A 190 -1.10 44.58 4.84
C GLY A 190 -1.81 43.34 4.30
N GLN A 191 -2.36 43.41 3.07
CA GLN A 191 -3.11 42.32 2.42
C GLN A 191 -2.39 40.98 2.37
N THR A 192 -1.06 40.96 2.38
CA THR A 192 -0.23 39.75 2.37
C THR A 192 0.63 39.61 3.63
N THR A 193 0.25 40.29 4.71
CA THR A 193 1.03 40.35 5.96
C THR A 193 0.20 39.89 7.15
N MET A 194 0.85 39.64 8.30
CA MET A 194 0.15 39.24 9.54
C MET A 194 -0.76 40.32 10.09
N LYS A 195 -0.56 41.59 9.70
CA LYS A 195 -1.38 42.71 10.17
C LYS A 195 -2.09 43.37 9.00
N LEU A 196 -3.39 43.17 8.89
CA LEU A 196 -4.24 43.84 7.92
C LEU A 196 -4.73 45.15 8.51
N THR A 197 -4.65 46.25 7.76
CA THR A 197 -5.32 47.51 8.13
C THR A 197 -6.51 47.71 7.20
N ILE A 198 -7.72 47.85 7.76
CA ILE A 198 -8.95 48.15 7.02
C ILE A 198 -9.42 49.58 7.28
N GLY A 199 -10.14 50.17 6.33
CA GLY A 199 -10.62 51.56 6.39
C GLY A 199 -12.14 51.69 6.48
N SER A 200 -12.87 50.58 6.44
CA SER A 200 -14.34 50.57 6.55
C SER A 200 -14.83 49.25 7.12
N HIS A 201 -16.08 49.25 7.61
CA HIS A 201 -16.77 48.02 7.99
C HIS A 201 -16.91 47.07 6.80
N GLY A 202 -17.01 45.78 7.08
CA GLY A 202 -17.28 44.74 6.10
C GLY A 202 -16.92 43.34 6.61
N HIS A 203 -17.34 42.32 5.87
CA HIS A 203 -16.93 40.94 6.07
C HIS A 203 -15.50 40.75 5.55
N ILE A 204 -14.60 40.34 6.45
CA ILE A 204 -13.18 40.10 6.16
C ILE A 204 -12.92 38.60 6.22
N HIS A 205 -12.28 38.05 5.19
CA HIS A 205 -11.83 36.67 5.15
C HIS A 205 -10.30 36.62 5.16
N ALA A 206 -9.73 35.78 6.03
CA ALA A 206 -8.33 35.40 6.01
C ALA A 206 -8.20 33.97 5.48
N TYR A 207 -7.34 33.77 4.49
CA TYR A 207 -7.07 32.43 3.95
C TYR A 207 -5.56 32.22 3.79
N GLY A 208 -5.16 30.97 4.02
CA GLY A 208 -3.79 30.48 3.80
C GLY A 208 -3.77 29.55 2.60
N GLU A 209 -2.97 29.86 1.58
CA GLU A 209 -2.66 28.92 0.52
C GLU A 209 -1.36 28.19 0.87
N GLY A 210 -1.44 26.85 0.98
CA GLY A 210 -0.27 26.00 1.16
C GLY A 210 0.11 25.36 -0.17
N TYR A 211 1.31 25.65 -0.66
CA TYR A 211 1.88 24.97 -1.82
C TYR A 211 2.69 23.75 -1.38
N ASN A 212 2.01 22.70 -0.92
CA ASN A 212 2.63 21.38 -0.74
C ASN A 212 1.65 20.28 -1.21
#